data_AF-A0A2V7G7F1-F1
#
_entry.id   AF-A0A2V7G7F1-F1
#
_cell.length_a   1.000
_cell.length_b   1.000
_cell.length_c   1.000
_cell.angle_alpha   90.00
_cell.angle_beta   90.00
_cell.angle_gamma   90.00
#
_symmetry.space_group_name_H-M   'P 1'
#
loop_
_entity.id
_entity.type
_entity.pdbx_description
1 polymer ?
#
loop_
_entity_poly.entity_id
_entity_poly.type
_entity_poly.pdbx_seq_one_letter_code
_entity_poly.pdbx_strand_id
1 'polypeptide(L)'
;MSEAITMRDVVVIGGGCYGTFYAGQLAKAKAKDKADYRCVIVVDQDEGCRARRELGEAPDRTFEVSDWTAYFDRYLGAARRAIPLEPQDYIVPSPHMPHLMFEWVV
;
A
#
# COMPACT_ATOMS: atom_id res chain seq x y z
N MET A 1 -17.85 15.26 -13.53
CA MET A 1 -16.52 14.78 -13.09
C MET A 1 -16.77 13.80 -11.96
N SER A 2 -16.18 12.61 -11.98
CA SER A 2 -16.31 11.66 -10.88
C SER A 2 -15.68 12.22 -9.60
N GLU A 3 -16.34 12.00 -8.47
CA GLU A 3 -15.85 12.37 -7.13
C GLU A 3 -14.54 11.64 -6.83
N ALA A 4 -13.62 12.31 -6.13
CA ALA A 4 -12.33 11.74 -5.76
C ALA A 4 -12.54 10.65 -4.70
N ILE A 5 -11.89 9.50 -4.90
CA ILE A 5 -11.93 8.42 -3.91
C ILE A 5 -11.07 8.83 -2.72
N THR A 6 -11.64 8.85 -1.52
CA THR A 6 -10.90 9.18 -0.28
C THR A 6 -10.56 7.89 0.46
N MET A 7 -9.28 7.68 0.71
CA MET A 7 -8.71 6.56 1.46
C MET A 7 -7.91 7.09 2.64
N ARG A 8 -7.58 6.23 3.59
CA ARG A 8 -6.66 6.58 4.67
C ARG A 8 -5.23 6.24 4.25
N ASP A 9 -4.75 5.03 4.50
CA ASP A 9 -3.47 4.56 3.98
C ASP A 9 -3.67 3.53 2.86
N VAL A 10 -2.73 3.47 1.92
CA VAL A 10 -2.69 2.47 0.85
C VAL A 10 -1.39 1.68 0.95
N VAL A 11 -1.49 0.44 1.41
CA VAL A 11 -0.37 -0.48 1.56
C VAL A 11 -0.15 -1.21 0.24
N VAL A 12 1.03 -1.04 -0.36
CA VAL A 12 1.43 -1.72 -1.59
C VAL A 12 2.43 -2.81 -1.23
N ILE A 13 2.04 -4.07 -1.42
CA ILE A 13 2.89 -5.21 -1.08
C ILE A 13 3.80 -5.54 -2.25
N GLY A 14 5.11 -5.44 -2.00
CA GLY A 14 6.18 -5.59 -2.96
C GLY A 14 6.40 -4.33 -3.80
N GLY A 15 7.59 -3.77 -3.73
CA GLY A 15 8.12 -2.68 -4.55
C GLY A 15 8.73 -3.13 -5.88
N GLY A 16 8.43 -4.35 -6.35
CA GLY A 16 8.78 -4.84 -7.69
C GLY A 16 8.04 -4.11 -8.83
N CYS A 17 7.93 -4.74 -10.01
CA CYS A 17 7.31 -4.12 -11.18
C CYS A 17 5.85 -3.67 -10.94
N TYR A 18 5.02 -4.54 -10.35
CA TYR A 18 3.62 -4.23 -10.09
C TYR A 18 3.45 -3.16 -9.01
N GLY A 19 4.16 -3.26 -7.88
CA GLY A 19 4.07 -2.24 -6.84
C GLY A 19 4.57 -0.88 -7.29
N THR A 20 5.68 -0.83 -8.04
CA THR A 20 6.16 0.41 -8.66
C THR A 20 5.09 1.02 -9.56
N PHE A 21 4.44 0.20 -10.38
CA PHE A 21 3.36 0.64 -11.25
C PHE A 21 2.20 1.23 -10.44
N TYR A 22 1.66 0.49 -9.46
CA TYR A 22 0.50 0.93 -8.68
C TYR A 22 0.80 2.15 -7.80
N ALA A 23 1.94 2.18 -7.11
CA ALA A 23 2.37 3.36 -6.34
C ALA A 23 2.51 4.60 -7.25
N GLY A 24 3.04 4.41 -8.46
CA GLY A 24 3.10 5.49 -9.47
C GLY A 24 1.73 5.94 -9.97
N GLN A 25 0.76 5.02 -10.13
CA GLN A 25 -0.61 5.38 -10.50
C GLN A 25 -1.32 6.14 -9.37
N LEU A 26 -1.12 5.75 -8.11
CA LEU A 26 -1.68 6.45 -6.95
C LEU A 26 -1.14 7.88 -6.84
N ALA A 27 0.16 8.08 -7.07
CA ALA A 27 0.76 9.41 -7.10
C ALA A 27 0.17 10.27 -8.23
N LYS A 28 0.01 9.70 -9.42
CA LYS A 28 -0.63 10.37 -10.57
C LYS A 28 -2.11 10.68 -10.32
N ALA A 29 -2.83 9.79 -9.62
CA ALA A 29 -4.24 9.98 -9.30
C ALA A 29 -4.42 11.13 -8.30
N LYS A 30 -3.56 11.21 -7.27
CA LYS A 30 -3.56 12.30 -6.30
C LYS A 30 -3.19 13.64 -6.93
N ALA A 31 -2.17 13.68 -7.78
CA ALA A 31 -1.82 14.87 -8.55
C ALA A 31 -2.89 15.35 -9.55
N LYS A 32 -3.92 14.53 -9.82
CA LYS A 32 -5.03 14.83 -10.73
C LYS A 32 -6.38 14.96 -9.99
N ASP A 33 -6.35 15.05 -8.66
CA ASP A 33 -7.54 15.13 -7.81
C ASP A 33 -8.54 13.99 -8.07
N LYS A 34 -8.03 12.80 -8.41
CA LYS A 34 -8.82 11.57 -8.63
C LYS A 34 -8.83 10.66 -7.41
N ALA A 35 -7.86 10.81 -6.53
CA ALA A 35 -7.76 10.09 -5.28
C ALA A 35 -7.16 11.00 -4.21
N ASP A 36 -7.62 10.85 -2.97
CA ASP A 36 -6.92 11.39 -1.81
C ASP A 36 -6.63 10.27 -0.80
N TYR A 37 -5.49 10.39 -0.13
CA TYR A 37 -5.00 9.46 0.86
C TYR A 37 -3.97 10.14 1.75
N ARG A 38 -3.84 9.65 2.98
CA ARG A 38 -2.81 10.09 3.91
C ARG A 38 -1.43 9.61 3.47
N CYS A 39 -1.28 8.33 3.15
CA CYS A 39 0.03 7.77 2.80
C CYS A 39 -0.08 6.52 1.92
N VAL A 40 0.85 6.37 0.96
CA VAL A 40 1.17 5.10 0.30
C VAL A 40 2.37 4.47 0.99
N ILE A 41 2.19 3.27 1.54
CA ILE A 41 3.25 2.52 2.23
C ILE A 41 3.67 1.37 1.31
N VAL A 42 4.86 1.45 0.73
CA VAL A 42 5.41 0.33 -0.07
C VAL A 42 6.20 -0.58 0.85
N VAL A 43 5.76 -1.84 0.97
CA VAL A 43 6.40 -2.84 1.83
C VAL A 43 7.19 -3.82 0.96
N ASP A 44 8.50 -3.87 1.12
CA ASP A 44 9.35 -4.82 0.40
C ASP A 44 10.44 -5.38 1.31
N GLN A 45 10.95 -6.57 0.97
CA GLN A 45 12.07 -7.18 1.68
C GLN A 45 13.40 -6.57 1.24
N ASP A 46 13.47 -6.08 0.00
CA ASP A 46 14.63 -5.40 -0.57
C ASP A 46 14.59 -3.90 -0.23
N GLU A 47 15.53 -3.45 0.59
CA GLU A 47 15.72 -2.02 0.89
C GLU A 47 15.93 -1.20 -0.39
N GLY A 48 16.57 -1.80 -1.39
CA GLY A 48 16.81 -1.20 -2.68
C GLY A 48 15.68 -1.38 -3.69
N CYS A 49 14.47 -1.81 -3.30
CA CYS A 49 13.43 -2.22 -4.26
C CYS A 49 13.17 -1.18 -5.37
N ARG A 50 12.67 -1.66 -6.51
CA ARG A 50 12.48 -0.83 -7.72
C ARG A 50 11.64 0.41 -7.45
N ALA A 51 10.56 0.29 -6.68
CA ALA A 51 9.68 1.39 -6.33
C ALA A 51 10.43 2.50 -5.58
N ARG A 52 11.34 2.15 -4.67
CA ARG A 52 12.16 3.12 -3.93
C ARG A 52 13.10 3.86 -4.87
N ARG A 53 13.78 3.13 -5.76
CA ARG A 53 14.74 3.72 -6.72
C ARG A 53 14.08 4.64 -7.74
N GLU A 54 12.89 4.28 -8.22
CA GLU A 54 12.21 5.03 -9.30
C GLU A 54 11.31 6.15 -8.79
N LEU A 55 10.65 5.97 -7.65
CA LEU A 55 9.67 6.93 -7.13
C LEU A 55 10.25 7.79 -6.00
N GLY A 56 11.17 7.27 -5.19
CA GLY A 56 11.72 7.96 -4.02
C GLY A 56 10.67 8.27 -2.95
N GLU A 57 11.13 8.80 -1.81
CA GLU A 57 10.26 9.27 -0.72
C GLU A 57 9.41 10.47 -1.14
N ALA A 58 8.23 10.63 -0.55
CA ALA A 58 7.40 11.83 -0.70
C ALA A 58 6.61 12.09 0.60
N PRO A 59 6.02 13.29 0.80
CA PRO A 59 5.22 13.56 2.00
C PRO A 59 4.05 12.57 2.21
N ASP A 60 3.57 11.95 1.14
CA ASP A 60 2.48 10.99 1.09
C ASP A 60 2.91 9.59 0.63
N ARG A 61 4.22 9.28 0.64
CA ARG A 61 4.75 7.95 0.31
C ARG A 61 5.95 7.61 1.17
N THR A 62 5.92 6.42 1.75
CA THR A 62 7.00 5.85 2.56
C THR A 62 7.33 4.43 2.12
N PHE A 63 8.50 3.94 2.51
CA PHE A 63 8.98 2.59 2.23
C PHE A 63 9.32 1.86 3.53
N GLU A 64 8.67 0.72 3.74
CA GLU A 64 8.97 -0.16 4.86
C GLU A 64 9.75 -1.38 4.37
N VAL A 65 10.88 -1.64 5.01
CA VAL A 65 11.67 -2.86 4.77
C VAL A 65 11.20 -3.92 5.75
N SER A 66 10.47 -4.92 5.25
CA SER A 66 9.92 -6.00 6.08
C SER A 66 9.62 -7.23 5.23
N ASP A 67 9.73 -8.40 5.86
CA ASP A 67 9.03 -9.59 5.38
C ASP A 67 7.52 -9.32 5.29
N TRP A 68 6.88 -9.88 4.26
CA TRP A 68 5.47 -9.61 3.98
C TRP A 68 4.53 -10.28 4.97
N THR A 69 4.83 -11.52 5.36
CA THR A 69 4.03 -12.25 6.35
C THR A 69 4.14 -11.58 7.71
N ALA A 70 5.36 -11.26 8.14
CA ALA A 70 5.59 -10.52 9.39
C ALA A 70 4.93 -9.13 9.41
N TYR A 71 4.93 -8.43 8.27
CA TYR A 71 4.21 -7.16 8.13
C TYR A 71 2.70 -7.36 8.31
N PHE A 72 2.12 -8.36 7.65
CA PHE A 72 0.70 -8.64 7.74
C PHE A 72 0.26 -9.04 9.14
N ASP A 73 1.00 -9.90 9.83
CA ASP A 73 0.68 -10.29 11.21
C ASP A 73 0.56 -9.06 12.11
N ARG A 74 1.49 -8.11 11.98
CA ARG A 74 1.49 -6.88 12.76
C ARG A 74 0.40 -5.92 12.32
N TYR A 75 0.23 -5.71 11.02
CA TYR A 75 -0.70 -4.74 10.45
C TYR A 75 -2.16 -5.18 10.60
N LEU A 76 -2.49 -6.42 10.19
CA LEU A 76 -3.83 -6.99 10.30
C LEU A 76 -4.15 -7.38 11.74
N GLY A 77 -3.17 -7.84 12.52
CA GLY A 77 -3.36 -8.14 13.95
C GLY A 77 -3.69 -6.90 14.79
N ALA A 78 -3.27 -5.71 14.35
CA ALA A 78 -3.60 -4.43 14.98
C ALA A 78 -4.85 -3.75 14.35
N ALA A 79 -5.48 -4.38 13.36
CA ALA A 79 -6.59 -3.77 12.64
C ALA A 79 -7.78 -3.49 13.56
N ARG A 80 -8.32 -2.27 13.46
CA ARG A 80 -9.51 -1.86 14.21
C ARG A 80 -10.76 -2.12 13.38
N ARG A 81 -11.90 -2.24 14.07
CA ARG A 81 -13.20 -2.28 13.39
C ARG A 81 -13.40 -0.99 12.58
N ALA A 82 -13.89 -1.15 11.35
CA ALA A 82 -14.22 -0.03 10.50
C ALA A 82 -15.27 0.87 11.18
N ILE A 83 -14.99 2.17 11.21
CA ILE A 83 -15.92 3.19 11.67
C ILE A 83 -16.70 3.68 10.43
N PRO A 84 -18.04 3.69 10.47
CA PRO A 84 -18.83 4.18 9.36
C PRO A 84 -18.43 5.61 8.97
N LEU A 85 -18.38 5.88 7.66
CA LEU A 85 -18.05 7.19 7.07
C LEU A 85 -16.60 7.67 7.22
N GLU A 86 -15.73 6.94 7.94
CA GLU A 86 -14.30 7.24 7.93
C GLU A 86 -13.61 6.62 6.71
N PRO A 87 -12.62 7.31 6.09
CA PRO A 87 -11.76 6.70 5.09
C PRO A 87 -11.06 5.46 5.63
N GLN A 88 -11.10 4.38 4.87
CA GLN A 88 -10.50 3.10 5.25
C GLN A 88 -9.10 2.94 4.67
N ASP A 89 -8.33 2.03 5.26
CA ASP A 89 -7.06 1.61 4.70
C ASP A 89 -7.26 0.57 3.59
N TYR A 90 -6.38 0.57 2.60
CA TYR A 90 -6.44 -0.29 1.42
C TYR A 90 -5.16 -1.09 1.26
N ILE A 91 -5.26 -2.29 0.70
CA ILE A 91 -4.12 -3.13 0.34
C ILE A 91 -4.13 -3.33 -1.16
N VAL A 92 -3.02 -3.00 -1.82
CA VAL A 92 -2.75 -3.38 -3.20
C VAL A 92 -2.00 -4.71 -3.17
N PRO A 93 -2.62 -5.79 -3.68
CA PRO A 93 -2.07 -7.13 -3.56
C PRO A 93 -0.83 -7.30 -4.46
N SER A 94 0.19 -7.98 -3.91
CA SER A 94 1.24 -8.59 -4.73
C SER A 94 0.70 -9.82 -5.47
N PRO A 95 1.35 -10.27 -6.56
CA PRO A 95 1.02 -11.55 -7.21
C PRO A 95 1.11 -12.76 -6.26
N HIS A 96 1.84 -12.63 -5.14
CA HIS A 96 1.98 -13.66 -4.12
C HIS A 96 0.83 -13.64 -3.08
N MET A 97 -0.10 -12.68 -3.14
CA MET A 97 -1.14 -12.54 -2.11
C MET A 97 -1.97 -13.81 -1.84
N PRO A 98 -2.36 -14.63 -2.83
CA PRO A 98 -3.11 -15.84 -2.52
C PRO A 98 -2.38 -16.76 -1.52
N HIS A 99 -1.05 -16.83 -1.61
CA HIS A 99 -0.22 -17.62 -0.70
C HIS A 99 -0.08 -16.94 0.67
N LEU A 100 0.18 -15.63 0.70
CA LEU A 100 0.30 -14.87 1.95
C LEU A 100 -1.00 -14.89 2.76
N MET A 101 -2.16 -14.78 2.10
CA MET A 101 -3.46 -14.91 2.78
C MET A 101 -3.69 -16.32 3.28
N PHE A 102 -3.29 -17.35 2.52
CA PHE A 102 -3.38 -18.73 2.99
C PHE A 102 -2.54 -18.93 4.25
N GLU A 103 -1.29 -18.49 4.26
CA GLU A 103 -0.39 -18.57 5.42
C GLU A 103 -0.91 -17.80 6.63
N TRP A 104 -1.61 -16.68 6.42
CA TRP A 104 -2.14 -15.87 7.52
C TRP A 104 -3.37 -16.49 8.21
N VAL A 105 -4.16 -17.30 7.50
CA VAL A 105 -5.41 -17.89 8.05
C VAL A 105 -5.23 -19.29 8.64
N VAL A 106 -4.04 -19.88 8.54
CA VAL A 106 -3.72 -21.24 9.04
C VAL A 106 -2.81 -21.19 10.25
#